data_AF-A0A4R2U4W6-F1
#
_entry.id   AF-A0A4R2U4W6-F1
#
_cell.length_a   1.000
_cell.length_b   1.000
_cell.length_c   1.000
_cell.angle_alpha   90.00
_cell.angle_beta   90.00
_cell.angle_gamma   90.00
#
_symmetry.space_group_name_H-M   'P 1'
#
loop_
_entity.id
_entity.type
_entity.pdbx_description
1 polymer ?
#
loop_
_entity_poly.entity_id
_entity_poly.type
_entity_poly.pdbx_seq_one_letter_code
_entity_poly.pdbx_strand_id
1 'polypeptide(L)'
;MRLMLEPGDDVAALVRGAIGDSRVVAIAATLDVLAQAQARAAIGPLAIELAPATRVNAVVQTAGAEPADVDAAVAFLEAARSTTGQVIEIRQR
;
A
#
# COMPACT_ATOMS: atom_id res chain seq x y z
N MET A 1 2.81 -2.94 -9.44
CA MET A 1 3.51 -3.98 -8.66
C MET A 1 3.11 -3.91 -7.20
N ARG A 2 3.08 -5.06 -6.53
CA ARG A 2 2.86 -5.18 -5.09
C ARG A 2 4.18 -5.06 -4.33
N LEU A 3 4.18 -4.26 -3.26
CA LEU A 3 5.25 -4.18 -2.27
C LEU A 3 4.71 -4.71 -0.94
N MET A 4 5.43 -5.60 -0.28
CA MET A 4 5.02 -6.13 1.01
C MET A 4 5.75 -5.35 2.11
N LEU A 5 5.00 -4.74 3.03
CA LEU A 5 5.56 -4.09 4.21
C LEU A 5 5.62 -5.10 5.37
N GLU A 6 6.83 -5.48 5.77
CA GLU A 6 7.10 -6.40 6.86
C GLU A 6 7.37 -5.68 8.19
N PRO A 7 7.26 -6.38 9.34
CA PRO A 7 7.60 -5.79 10.63
C PRO A 7 9.03 -5.24 10.68
N GLY A 8 9.17 -3.96 11.06
CA GLY A 8 10.45 -3.26 11.14
C GLY A 8 10.89 -2.55 9.85
N ASP A 9 10.15 -2.72 8.75
CA ASP A 9 10.43 -2.01 7.51
C ASP A 9 10.10 -0.50 7.60
N ASP A 10 10.86 0.29 6.88
CA ASP A 10 10.53 1.69 6.58
C ASP A 10 9.75 1.75 5.26
N VAL A 11 8.45 2.08 5.34
CA VAL A 11 7.56 2.22 4.19
C VAL A 11 8.09 3.19 3.12
N ALA A 12 8.75 4.27 3.53
CA ALA A 12 9.27 5.26 2.59
C ALA A 12 10.50 4.71 1.87
N ALA A 13 11.39 4.02 2.58
CA ALA A 13 12.53 3.34 1.97
C ALA A 13 12.07 2.24 1.00
N LEU A 14 11.09 1.43 1.40
CA LEU A 14 10.48 0.38 0.57
C LEU A 14 9.90 0.97 -0.72
N VAL A 15 9.09 2.03 -0.62
CA VAL A 15 8.47 2.67 -1.78
C VAL A 15 9.53 3.32 -2.67
N ARG A 16 10.52 4.04 -2.14
CA ARG A 16 11.56 4.71 -2.94
C ARG A 16 12.50 3.73 -3.63
N GLY A 17 12.81 2.60 -2.99
CA GLY A 17 13.70 1.57 -3.54
C GLY A 17 13.08 0.72 -4.64
N ALA A 18 11.75 0.72 -4.76
CA ALA A 18 11.06 -0.02 -5.81
C ALA A 18 11.18 0.66 -7.18
N ILE A 19 11.07 -0.15 -8.24
CA ILE A 19 11.02 0.31 -9.64
C ILE A 19 9.58 0.29 -10.17
N GLY A 20 9.35 0.77 -11.39
CA GLY A 20 8.03 0.80 -12.02
C GLY A 20 7.19 2.03 -11.69
N ASP A 21 6.13 2.20 -12.48
CA ASP A 21 5.25 3.38 -12.54
C ASP A 21 4.01 3.26 -11.63
N SER A 22 3.77 2.09 -11.05
CA SER A 22 2.68 1.82 -10.11
C SER A 22 3.12 0.91 -8.97
N ARG A 23 3.04 1.43 -7.75
CA ARG A 23 3.49 0.78 -6.51
C ARG A 23 2.31 0.67 -5.56
N VAL A 24 1.93 -0.55 -5.20
CA VAL A 24 0.84 -0.82 -4.25
C VAL A 24 1.43 -1.48 -3.01
N VAL A 25 1.42 -0.76 -1.89
CA VAL A 25 1.92 -1.26 -0.61
C VAL A 25 0.83 -2.10 0.06
N ALA A 26 1.09 -3.39 0.25
CA ALA A 26 0.29 -4.21 1.14
C ALA A 26 0.77 -3.97 2.58
N ILE A 27 -0.13 -3.58 3.46
CA ILE A 27 0.14 -3.33 4.88
C ILE A 27 -0.51 -4.48 5.65
N ALA A 28 0.31 -5.36 6.22
CA ALA A 28 -0.15 -6.58 6.86
C ALA A 28 -0.84 -6.31 8.20
N ALA A 29 -1.82 -7.16 8.54
CA ALA A 29 -2.51 -7.12 9.83
C ALA A 29 -1.60 -7.49 11.02
N THR A 30 -0.45 -8.12 10.75
CA THR A 30 0.55 -8.54 11.73
C THR A 30 1.41 -7.39 12.25
N LEU A 31 1.43 -6.25 11.56
CA LEU A 31 2.09 -5.04 12.02
C LEU A 31 1.37 -4.49 13.26
N ASP A 32 2.13 -3.92 14.19
CA ASP A 32 1.54 -3.23 15.32
C ASP A 32 0.73 -1.99 14.85
N VAL A 33 -0.17 -1.53 15.73
CA VAL A 33 -1.13 -0.46 15.41
C VAL A 33 -0.43 0.84 15.01
N LEU A 34 0.71 1.16 15.64
CA LEU A 34 1.44 2.37 15.33
C LEU A 34 2.12 2.26 13.95
N ALA A 35 2.77 1.14 13.67
CA ALA A 35 3.39 0.88 12.37
C ALA A 35 2.36 0.93 11.23
N GLN A 36 1.17 0.35 11.42
CA GLN A 36 0.09 0.46 10.44
C GLN A 36 -0.35 1.92 10.23
N ALA A 37 -0.52 2.68 11.31
CA ALA A 37 -0.93 4.08 11.22
C ALA A 37 0.12 4.95 10.51
N GLN A 38 1.40 4.75 10.83
CA GLN A 38 2.53 5.42 10.17
C GLN A 38 2.59 5.08 8.68
N ALA A 39 2.46 3.79 8.34
CA ALA A 39 2.45 3.33 6.96
C ALA A 39 1.30 3.98 6.16
N ARG A 40 0.08 3.97 6.69
CA ARG A 40 -1.10 4.63 6.09
C ARG A 40 -0.86 6.13 5.88
N ALA A 41 -0.32 6.81 6.89
CA ALA A 41 -0.06 8.25 6.83
C ALA A 41 1.00 8.63 5.79
N ALA A 42 1.96 7.73 5.52
CA ALA A 42 3.03 7.97 4.55
C ALA A 42 2.59 7.89 3.08
N ILE A 43 1.49 7.18 2.78
CA ILE A 43 1.05 6.93 1.39
C ILE A 43 0.75 8.23 0.64
N GLY A 44 0.01 9.16 1.25
CA GLY A 44 -0.35 10.44 0.64
C GLY A 44 0.89 11.29 0.29
N PRO A 45 1.78 11.58 1.26
CA PRO A 45 3.03 12.29 0.99
C PRO A 45 3.91 11.63 -0.07
N LEU A 46 4.10 10.29 -0.01
CA LEU A 46 4.90 9.57 -1.00
C LEU A 46 4.29 9.62 -2.40
N ALA A 47 2.97 9.59 -2.50
CA ALA A 47 2.26 9.76 -3.76
C ALA A 47 2.48 11.16 -4.36
N ILE A 48 2.52 12.21 -3.53
CA ILE A 48 2.85 13.57 -3.96
C ILE A 48 4.31 13.66 -4.40
N GLU A 49 5.23 13.12 -3.59
CA GLU A 49 6.68 13.13 -3.85
C GLU A 49 7.04 12.52 -5.20
N LEU A 50 6.39 11.41 -5.58
CA LEU A 50 6.73 10.65 -6.79
C LEU A 50 5.82 10.95 -7.99
N ALA A 51 4.82 11.81 -7.82
CA ALA A 51 3.96 12.24 -8.92
C ALA A 51 4.72 13.16 -9.90
N PRO A 52 4.34 13.17 -11.19
CA PRO A 52 3.34 12.32 -11.83
C PRO A 52 3.90 10.96 -12.31
N ALA A 53 5.21 10.74 -12.17
CA ALA A 53 5.90 9.61 -12.81
C ALA A 53 5.53 8.26 -12.20
N THR A 54 5.27 8.21 -10.89
CA THR A 54 4.91 6.98 -10.18
C THR A 54 3.66 7.17 -9.37
N ARG A 55 2.74 6.21 -9.45
CA ARG A 55 1.56 6.11 -8.59
C ARG A 55 1.89 5.26 -7.37
N VAL A 56 1.49 5.73 -6.19
CA VAL A 56 1.67 5.01 -4.93
C VAL A 56 0.31 4.87 -4.27
N ASN A 57 -0.12 3.65 -4.01
CA ASN A 57 -1.35 3.37 -3.28
C ASN A 57 -1.08 2.28 -2.23
N ALA A 58 -2.04 2.01 -1.36
CA ALA A 58 -1.94 0.93 -0.39
C ALA A 58 -3.22 0.13 -0.24
N VAL A 59 -3.04 -1.13 0.16
CA VAL A 59 -4.08 -2.01 0.67
C VAL A 59 -3.72 -2.36 2.10
N VAL A 60 -4.64 -2.14 3.03
CA VAL A 60 -4.47 -2.53 4.43
C VAL A 60 -5.33 -3.74 4.71
N GLN A 61 -4.67 -4.81 5.16
CA GLN A 61 -5.34 -6.02 5.58
C GLN A 61 -5.71 -5.91 7.06
N THR A 62 -7.00 -6.07 7.40
CA THR A 62 -7.38 -6.28 8.80
C THR A 62 -7.31 -7.76 9.16
N ALA A 63 -7.32 -8.07 10.47
CA ALA A 63 -7.34 -9.44 10.94
C ALA A 63 -8.45 -10.25 10.25
N GLY A 64 -8.06 -11.37 9.65
CA GLY A 64 -8.94 -12.35 9.01
C GLY A 64 -9.58 -11.93 7.68
N ALA A 65 -9.13 -10.84 7.06
CA ALA A 65 -9.45 -10.52 5.67
C ALA A 65 -8.95 -11.62 4.71
N GLU A 66 -9.77 -11.95 3.72
CA GLU A 66 -9.47 -13.03 2.76
C GLU A 66 -8.30 -12.62 1.84
N PRO A 67 -7.27 -13.48 1.66
CA PRO A 67 -6.13 -13.16 0.79
C PRO A 67 -6.54 -12.81 -0.65
N ALA A 68 -7.59 -13.46 -1.16
CA ALA A 68 -8.12 -13.20 -2.50
C ALA A 68 -8.68 -11.77 -2.65
N ASP A 69 -9.33 -11.23 -1.60
CA ASP A 69 -9.84 -9.86 -1.61
C ASP A 69 -8.69 -8.83 -1.59
N VAL A 70 -7.60 -9.13 -0.87
CA VAL A 70 -6.38 -8.31 -0.88
C VAL A 70 -5.74 -8.30 -2.26
N ASP A 71 -5.58 -9.47 -2.89
CA ASP A 71 -5.01 -9.60 -4.22
C ASP A 71 -5.85 -8.87 -5.28
N ALA A 72 -7.18 -8.96 -5.18
CA ALA A 72 -8.10 -8.22 -6.05
C ALA A 72 -7.96 -6.69 -5.89
N ALA A 73 -7.86 -6.20 -4.65
CA ALA A 73 -7.67 -4.78 -4.38
C ALA A 73 -6.31 -4.26 -4.89
N VAL A 74 -5.25 -5.07 -4.77
CA VAL A 74 -3.94 -4.76 -5.34
C VAL A 74 -4.01 -4.66 -6.86
N ALA A 75 -4.61 -5.66 -7.53
CA ALA A 75 -4.76 -5.66 -8.97
C ALA A 75 -5.56 -4.46 -9.49
N PHE A 76 -6.62 -4.08 -8.77
CA PHE A 76 -7.40 -2.88 -9.07
C PHE A 76 -6.53 -1.61 -9.00
N LEU A 77 -5.82 -1.38 -7.89
CA LEU A 77 -4.99 -0.18 -7.71
C LEU A 77 -3.81 -0.11 -8.69
N GLU A 78 -3.26 -1.26 -9.10
CA GLU A 78 -2.21 -1.33 -10.11
C GLU A 78 -2.71 -0.85 -11.48
N ALA A 79 -3.92 -1.26 -11.87
CA ALA A 79 -4.56 -0.87 -13.13
C ALA A 79 -5.11 0.57 -13.12
N ALA A 80 -5.29 1.18 -11.94
CA ALA A 80 -5.92 2.49 -11.77
C ALA A 80 -4.98 3.64 -12.18
N ARG A 81 -4.98 4.00 -13.47
CA ARG A 81 -4.06 5.01 -14.06
C ARG A 81 -4.22 6.44 -13.55
N SER A 82 -5.37 6.78 -12.98
CA SER A 82 -5.68 8.12 -12.46
C SER A 82 -5.73 8.17 -10.94
N THR A 83 -5.17 7.16 -10.27
CA THR A 83 -5.30 6.98 -8.82
C THR A 83 -3.94 6.85 -8.17
N THR A 84 -3.65 7.78 -7.26
CA THR A 84 -2.44 7.78 -6.42
C THR A 84 -2.80 8.36 -5.05
N GLY A 85 -2.07 7.98 -4.01
CA GLY A 85 -2.30 8.37 -2.63
C GLY A 85 -3.46 7.66 -1.93
N GLN A 86 -4.09 6.66 -2.56
CA GLN A 86 -5.24 5.97 -1.99
C GLN A 86 -4.85 4.84 -1.05
N VAL A 87 -5.69 4.64 -0.04
CA VAL A 87 -5.59 3.53 0.91
C VAL A 87 -6.93 2.80 0.94
N ILE A 88 -6.94 1.53 0.55
CA ILE A 88 -8.12 0.67 0.63
C ILE A 88 -7.95 -0.25 1.84
N GLU A 89 -8.97 -0.34 2.68
CA GLU A 89 -8.99 -1.27 3.81
C GLU A 89 -9.87 -2.47 3.48
N ILE A 90 -9.32 -3.67 3.62
CA ILE A 90 -10.05 -4.94 3.42
C ILE A 90 -10.39 -5.51 4.79
N ARG A 91 -11.69 -5.68 5.02
CA ARG A 91 -12.26 -6.18 6.28
C ARG A 91 -12.90 -7.54 6.09
N GLN A 92 -13.08 -8.26 7.20
CA GLN A 92 -13.97 -9.43 7.21
C GLN A 92 -15.39 -9.02 6.86
N ARG A 93 -16.10 -9.90 6.14
CA ARG A 93 -17.52 -9.74 5.83
C ARG A 93 -18.40 -10.05 7.03
#